data_AF-A0A086A8T1-F1
#
_entry.id   AF-A0A086A8T1-F1
#
_cell.length_a   1.000
_cell.length_b   1.000
_cell.length_c   1.000
_cell.angle_alpha   90.00
_cell.angle_beta   90.00
_cell.angle_gamma   90.00
#
_symmetry.space_group_name_H-M   'P 1'
#
loop_
_entity.id
_entity.type
_entity.pdbx_description
1 polymer ?
#
loop_
_entity_poly.entity_id
_entity_poly.type
_entity_poly.pdbx_seq_one_letter_code
_entity_poly.pdbx_strand_id
1 'polypeptide(L)'
;MNNDILLKILQLDSLVRFLDWGERVRIHLYREGIFNSTTPKILAAYEWVINESWEPPVMHYGEDRFQYFHDPELDMWVENENYLNYFPEYKEELNKLKF
;
A
#
# COMPACT_ATOMS: atom_id res chain seq x y z
N MET A 1 4.68 -2.32 -16.16
CA MET A 1 3.69 -2.36 -15.07
C MET A 1 2.75 -1.17 -15.21
N ASN A 2 1.48 -1.31 -14.84
CA ASN A 2 0.52 -0.21 -14.86
C ASN A 2 0.89 0.82 -13.76
N ASN A 3 0.95 2.10 -14.13
CA ASN A 3 1.33 3.19 -13.22
C ASN A 3 0.34 3.41 -12.07
N ASP A 4 -0.94 3.14 -12.27
CA ASP A 4 -1.98 3.27 -11.25
C ASP A 4 -1.82 2.20 -10.18
N ILE A 5 -1.47 0.97 -10.58
CA ILE A 5 -1.19 -0.13 -9.64
C ILE A 5 0.08 0.17 -8.84
N LEU A 6 1.09 0.78 -9.46
CA LEU A 6 2.29 1.20 -8.75
C LEU A 6 2.01 2.30 -7.71
N LEU A 7 1.05 3.20 -7.98
CA LEU A 7 0.57 4.17 -6.99
C LEU A 7 -0.20 3.48 -5.86
N LYS A 8 -1.06 2.50 -6.18
CA LYS A 8 -1.75 1.68 -5.19
C LYS A 8 -0.79 0.96 -4.24
N ILE A 9 0.33 0.46 -4.75
CA ILE A 9 1.38 -0.16 -3.93
C ILE A 9 1.95 0.85 -2.90
N LEU A 10 2.17 2.11 -3.29
CA LEU A 10 2.62 3.16 -2.36
C LEU A 10 1.54 3.49 -1.30
N GLN A 11 0.27 3.49 -1.69
CA GLN A 11 -0.85 3.68 -0.76
C GLN A 11 -0.96 2.50 0.22
N LEU A 12 -0.84 1.26 -0.28
CA LEU A 12 -0.81 0.06 0.55
C LEU A 12 0.36 0.10 1.54
N ASP A 13 1.53 0.53 1.10
CA ASP A 13 2.69 0.70 1.98
C ASP A 13 2.45 1.73 3.10
N SER A 14 1.67 2.79 2.83
CA SER A 14 1.28 3.76 3.87
C SER A 14 0.41 3.15 4.97
N LEU A 15 -0.25 2.01 4.69
CA LEU A 15 -1.08 1.26 5.63
C LEU A 15 -0.27 0.17 6.35
N VAL A 16 0.56 -0.60 5.64
CA VAL A 16 1.15 -1.84 6.18
C VAL A 16 2.67 -1.85 6.31
N ARG A 17 3.35 -0.78 5.83
CA ARG A 17 4.79 -0.53 5.98
C ARG A 17 5.67 -1.73 5.60
N PHE A 18 5.57 -2.16 4.35
CA PHE A 18 6.32 -3.34 3.86
C PHE A 18 7.46 -2.99 2.90
N LEU A 19 7.44 -1.78 2.32
CA LEU A 19 8.51 -1.26 1.49
C LEU A 19 9.56 -0.56 2.34
N ASP A 20 10.83 -0.71 1.97
CA ASP A 20 11.89 0.18 2.45
C ASP A 20 11.94 1.48 1.64
N TRP A 21 12.77 2.43 2.10
CA TRP A 21 12.93 3.72 1.41
C TRP A 21 13.43 3.57 -0.04
N GLY A 22 14.36 2.65 -0.30
CA GLY A 22 14.90 2.40 -1.63
C GLY A 22 13.85 1.83 -2.58
N GLU A 23 12.95 1.00 -2.08
CA GLU A 23 11.83 0.45 -2.85
C GLU A 23 10.80 1.53 -3.20
N ARG A 24 10.46 2.42 -2.27
CA ARG A 24 9.59 3.58 -2.54
C ARG A 24 10.17 4.46 -3.65
N VAL A 25 11.44 4.82 -3.52
CA VAL A 25 12.15 5.62 -4.54
C VAL A 25 12.20 4.88 -5.88
N ARG A 26 12.46 3.58 -5.88
CA ARG A 26 12.49 2.76 -7.09
C ARG A 26 11.14 2.74 -7.82
N ILE A 27 10.02 2.71 -7.10
CA ILE A 27 8.69 2.83 -7.73
C ILE A 27 8.57 4.17 -8.47
N HIS A 28 8.93 5.28 -7.83
CA HIS A 28 8.90 6.60 -8.48
C HIS A 28 9.81 6.64 -9.72
N LEU A 29 11.06 6.21 -9.60
CA LEU A 29 12.00 6.21 -10.72
C LEU A 29 11.61 5.26 -11.85
N TYR A 30 10.95 4.14 -11.54
CA TYR A 30 10.41 3.24 -12.56
C TYR A 30 9.23 3.87 -13.31
N ARG A 31 8.32 4.55 -12.61
CA ARG A 31 7.18 5.26 -13.22
C ARG A 31 7.62 6.38 -14.17
N GLU A 32 8.72 7.05 -13.83
CA GLU A 32 9.35 8.09 -14.67
C GLU A 32 10.23 7.52 -15.80
N GLY A 33 10.34 6.20 -15.93
CA GLY A 33 11.16 5.55 -16.98
C GLY A 33 12.67 5.64 -16.76
N ILE A 34 13.12 6.11 -15.58
CA ILE A 34 14.54 6.20 -15.21
C ILE A 34 15.09 4.80 -14.89
N PHE A 35 14.28 3.97 -14.23
CA PHE A 35 14.60 2.56 -14.00
C PHE A 35 13.79 1.64 -14.91
N ASN A 36 14.47 0.62 -15.44
CA ASN A 36 13.88 -0.40 -16.30
C ASN A 36 13.40 -1.65 -15.53
N SER A 37 13.61 -1.70 -14.21
CA SER A 37 13.31 -2.87 -13.37
C SER A 37 12.90 -2.49 -11.94
N THR A 38 12.07 -3.33 -11.34
CA THR A 38 11.62 -3.24 -9.94
C THR A 38 12.27 -4.33 -9.06
N THR A 39 11.92 -4.42 -7.77
CA THR A 39 12.32 -5.53 -6.90
C THR A 39 11.30 -6.66 -6.93
N PRO A 40 11.69 -7.90 -6.57
CA PRO A 40 10.75 -9.00 -6.38
C PRO A 40 9.60 -8.67 -5.42
N LYS A 41 9.86 -7.89 -4.37
CA LYS A 41 8.83 -7.44 -3.43
C LYS A 41 7.80 -6.51 -4.07
N ILE A 42 8.25 -5.54 -4.88
CA ILE A 42 7.35 -4.67 -5.65
C ILE A 42 6.53 -5.51 -6.64
N LEU A 43 7.14 -6.51 -7.28
CA LEU A 43 6.43 -7.42 -8.18
C LEU A 43 5.36 -8.24 -7.44
N ALA A 44 5.70 -8.82 -6.29
CA ALA A 44 4.75 -9.58 -5.47
C ALA A 44 3.58 -8.70 -4.99
N ALA A 45 3.85 -7.46 -4.57
CA ALA A 45 2.80 -6.51 -4.21
C ALA A 45 1.93 -6.11 -5.40
N TYR A 46 2.52 -5.94 -6.58
CA TYR A 46 1.81 -5.65 -7.82
C TYR A 46 0.85 -6.78 -8.21
N GLU A 47 1.31 -8.03 -8.13
CA GLU A 47 0.48 -9.22 -8.37
C GLU A 47 -0.64 -9.33 -7.34
N TRP A 48 -0.34 -9.09 -6.06
CA TRP A 48 -1.33 -9.11 -5.00
C TRP A 48 -2.46 -8.09 -5.23
N VAL A 49 -2.13 -6.84 -5.55
CA VAL A 49 -3.13 -5.79 -5.83
C VAL A 49 -4.04 -6.17 -7.00
N ILE A 50 -3.52 -6.87 -8.02
CA ILE A 50 -4.33 -7.36 -9.15
C ILE A 50 -5.24 -8.50 -8.72
N ASN A 51 -4.68 -9.50 -8.04
CA ASN A 51 -5.41 -10.72 -7.67
C ASN A 51 -6.58 -10.42 -6.73
N GLU A 52 -6.32 -9.59 -5.72
CA GLU A 52 -7.33 -9.16 -4.75
C GLU A 52 -8.26 -8.07 -5.30
N SER A 53 -8.00 -7.56 -6.51
CA SER A 53 -8.68 -6.38 -7.05
C SER A 53 -8.70 -5.22 -6.05
N TRP A 54 -7.58 -5.04 -5.34
CA TRP A 54 -7.51 -4.15 -4.19
C TRP A 54 -7.68 -2.68 -4.61
N GLU A 55 -8.51 -1.97 -3.86
CA GLU A 55 -8.71 -0.53 -3.98
C GLU A 55 -8.29 0.16 -2.68
N PRO A 56 -7.59 1.30 -2.77
CA PRO A 56 -7.20 2.05 -1.59
C PRO A 56 -8.44 2.61 -0.89
N PRO A 57 -8.53 2.53 0.45
CA PRO A 57 -9.58 3.23 1.16
C PRO A 57 -9.40 4.74 1.00
N VAL A 58 -10.47 5.50 1.24
CA VAL A 58 -10.35 6.96 1.35
C VAL A 58 -9.43 7.27 2.52
N MET A 59 -8.41 8.09 2.29
CA MET A 59 -7.43 8.46 3.30
C MET A 59 -7.32 9.98 3.45
N HIS A 60 -7.03 10.45 4.65
CA HIS A 60 -6.71 11.85 4.92
C HIS A 60 -5.70 11.99 6.06
N TYR A 61 -5.13 13.18 6.21
CA TYR A 61 -4.33 13.54 7.37
C TYR A 61 -5.18 14.31 8.38
N GLY A 62 -5.19 13.83 9.63
CA GLY A 62 -5.80 14.54 10.75
C GLY A 62 -5.01 15.79 11.12
N GLU A 63 -5.61 16.65 11.93
CA GLU A 63 -4.94 17.86 12.45
C GLU A 63 -3.73 17.54 13.35
N ASP A 64 -3.71 16.33 13.91
CA ASP A 64 -2.61 15.76 14.68
C ASP A 64 -1.44 15.23 13.83
N ARG A 65 -1.58 15.30 12.50
CA ARG A 65 -0.62 14.84 11.48
C ARG A 65 -0.54 13.31 11.36
N PHE A 66 -1.45 12.56 11.98
CA PHE A 66 -1.61 11.15 11.70
C PHE A 66 -2.41 10.94 10.42
N GLN A 67 -2.17 9.80 9.77
CA GLN A 67 -2.91 9.41 8.58
C GLN A 67 -4.03 8.43 8.97
N TYR A 68 -5.22 8.70 8.45
CA TYR A 68 -6.42 7.93 8.72
C TYR A 68 -7.00 7.38 7.43
N PHE A 69 -7.66 6.22 7.52
CA PHE A 69 -8.51 5.67 6.48
C PHE A 69 -9.97 5.65 6.94
N HIS A 70 -10.90 5.80 5.99
CA HIS A 70 -12.33 5.72 6.26
C HIS A 70 -12.78 4.27 6.26
N ASP A 71 -13.44 3.85 7.34
CA ASP A 71 -14.22 2.63 7.40
C ASP A 71 -15.68 2.96 7.02
N PRO A 72 -16.17 2.50 5.86
CA PRO A 72 -17.52 2.80 5.41
C PRO A 72 -18.61 2.04 6.19
N GLU A 73 -18.29 0.93 6.85
CA GLU A 73 -19.28 0.14 7.61
C GLU A 73 -19.61 0.79 8.95
N LEU A 74 -18.58 1.34 9.61
CA LEU A 74 -18.70 2.01 10.91
C LEU A 74 -18.82 3.54 10.80
N ASP A 75 -18.69 4.08 9.59
CA ASP A 75 -18.63 5.51 9.27
C ASP A 75 -17.64 6.27 10.17
N MET A 76 -16.42 5.74 10.28
CA MET A 76 -15.40 6.29 11.16
C MET A 76 -14.04 6.40 10.49
N TRP A 77 -13.21 7.28 11.03
CA TRP A 77 -11.82 7.45 10.63
C TRP A 77 -10.92 6.69 11.58
N VAL A 78 -10.13 5.79 11.03
CA VAL A 78 -9.25 4.89 11.77
C VAL A 78 -7.81 5.18 11.41
N GLU A 79 -6.92 5.23 12.40
CA GLU A 79 -5.48 5.39 12.14
C GLU A 79 -4.97 4.27 11.23
N ASN A 80 -4.18 4.63 10.21
CA ASN A 80 -3.65 3.71 9.21
C ASN A 80 -2.90 2.50 9.80
N GLU A 81 -2.25 2.67 10.96
CA GLU A 81 -1.54 1.58 11.64
C GLU A 81 -2.47 0.42 12.04
N ASN A 82 -3.77 0.66 12.16
CA ASN A 82 -4.78 -0.34 12.51
C ASN A 82 -5.38 -1.06 11.29
N TYR A 83 -4.96 -0.77 10.06
CA TYR A 83 -5.58 -1.33 8.85
C TYR A 83 -5.71 -2.86 8.89
N LEU A 84 -4.65 -3.59 9.27
CA LEU A 84 -4.67 -5.05 9.36
C LEU A 84 -5.48 -5.63 10.55
N ASN A 85 -5.97 -4.78 11.46
CA ASN A 85 -6.91 -5.18 12.50
C ASN A 85 -8.36 -5.18 11.97
N TYR A 86 -8.66 -4.31 11.00
CA TYR A 86 -9.96 -4.21 10.35
C TYR A 86 -10.09 -5.15 9.15
N PHE A 87 -8.98 -5.42 8.45
CA PHE A 87 -8.92 -6.36 7.34
C PHE A 87 -7.96 -7.53 7.64
N PRO A 88 -8.30 -8.39 8.63
CA PRO A 88 -7.44 -9.50 9.05
C PRO A 88 -7.21 -10.53 7.94
N GLU A 89 -8.09 -10.63 6.95
CA GLU A 89 -7.96 -11.50 5.77
C GLU A 89 -6.68 -11.22 4.97
N TYR A 90 -6.25 -9.96 4.90
CA TYR A 90 -5.03 -9.58 4.18
C TYR A 90 -3.76 -9.80 5.01
N LYS A 91 -3.90 -10.06 6.32
CA LYS A 91 -2.77 -10.04 7.25
C LYS A 91 -1.73 -11.11 6.94
N GLU A 92 -2.12 -12.32 6.56
CA GLU A 92 -1.17 -13.39 6.28
C GLU A 92 -0.35 -13.06 5.02
N GLU A 93 -1.02 -12.68 3.94
CA GLU A 93 -0.40 -12.41 2.64
C GLU A 93 0.47 -11.15 2.68
N LEU A 94 -0.02 -10.05 3.26
CA LEU A 94 0.74 -8.81 3.34
C LEU A 94 1.93 -8.89 4.30
N ASN A 95 1.89 -9.77 5.31
CA ASN A 95 3.07 -10.03 6.13
C ASN A 95 4.14 -10.84 5.39
N LYS A 96 3.77 -11.69 4.42
CA LYS A 96 4.75 -12.39 3.56
C LYS A 96 5.56 -11.40 2.71
N LEU A 97 5.00 -10.23 2.37
CA LEU A 97 5.72 -9.18 1.64
C LEU A 97 6.82 -8.49 2.46
N LYS A 98 6.84 -8.64 3.79
CA LYS A 98 7.84 -7.99 4.67
C LYS A 98 9.17 -8.73 4.70
N PHE A 99 9.22 -9.99 4.27
CA PHE A 99 10.37 -10.89 4.34
C PHE A 99 10.79 -11.34 2.94
#